data_AF-W4ENW9-F1
#
_entry.id   AF-W4ENW9-F1
#
_cell.length_a   1.000
_cell.length_b   1.000
_cell.length_c   1.000
_cell.angle_alpha   90.00
_cell.angle_beta   90.00
_cell.angle_gamma   90.00
#
_symmetry.space_group_name_H-M   'P 1'
#
loop_
_entity.id
_entity.type
_entity.pdbx_description
1 polymer ?
#
loop_
_entity_poly.entity_id
_entity_poly.type
_entity_poly.pdbx_seq_one_letter_code
_entity_poly.pdbx_strand_id
1 'polypeptide(L)' 'MINIFFTISVIAVLIAGLVIGAWQTGERDRRTVQNITPEDRALRMKISTYSLAVGVICFIIVWILWYFDIK' A
#
# COMPACT_ATOMS: atom_id res chain seq x y z
N MET A 1 -7.56 -17.74 10.87
CA MET A 1 -6.85 -17.63 9.58
C MET A 1 -7.18 -16.32 8.86
N ILE A 2 -8.47 -15.98 8.69
CA ILE A 2 -8.95 -14.73 8.04
C ILE A 2 -8.35 -13.45 8.66
N ASN A 3 -8.28 -13.35 9.99
CA ASN A 3 -7.76 -12.16 10.68
C ASN A 3 -6.29 -11.84 10.34
N ILE A 4 -5.46 -12.86 10.11
CA ILE A 4 -4.03 -12.66 9.77
C ILE A 4 -3.92 -12.06 8.36
N PHE A 5 -4.62 -12.63 7.38
CA PHE A 5 -4.63 -12.14 6.01
C PHE A 5 -5.25 -10.73 5.91
N PHE A 6 -6.29 -10.44 6.69
CA PHE A 6 -6.89 -9.11 6.75
C PHE A 6 -5.93 -8.08 7.36
N THR A 7 -5.20 -8.45 8.42
CA THR A 7 -4.21 -7.55 9.03
C THR A 7 -3.08 -7.23 8.05
N ILE A 8 -2.58 -8.24 7.34
CA ILE A 8 -1.52 -8.08 6.33
C ILE A 8 -1.99 -7.19 5.17
N SER A 9 -3.23 -7.36 4.69
CA SER A 9 -3.76 -6.53 3.59
C SER A 9 -3.91 -5.07 4.00
N VAL A 10 -4.40 -4.79 5.22
CA VAL A 10 -4.48 -3.42 5.76
C VAL A 10 -3.08 -2.80 5.88
N ILE A 11 -2.11 -3.51 6.47
CA ILE A 11 -0.74 -3.00 6.61
C ILE A 11 -0.10 -2.73 5.24
N ALA A 12 -0.28 -3.61 4.25
CA ALA A 12 0.28 -3.45 2.91
C ALA A 12 -0.30 -2.22 2.19
N VAL A 13 -1.60 -1.95 2.34
CA VAL A 13 -2.26 -0.74 1.82
C VAL A 13 -1.74 0.50 2.54
N LEU A 14 -1.55 0.42 3.86
CA LEU A 14 -1.02 1.54 4.63
C LEU A 14 0.40 1.93 4.17
N ILE A 15 1.28 0.94 3.98
CA ILE A 15 2.65 1.14 3.49
C ILE A 15 2.63 1.76 2.09
N ALA A 16 1.78 1.27 1.18
CA ALA A 16 1.65 1.85 -0.16
C ALA A 16 1.25 3.33 -0.11
N GLY A 17 0.23 3.67 0.69
CA GLY A 17 -0.21 5.07 0.87
C GLY A 17 0.88 5.98 1.43
N LEU A 18 1.67 5.49 2.37
CA LEU A 18 2.79 6.23 2.96
C LEU A 18 3.95 6.44 1.97
N VAL A 19 4.25 5.43 1.13
CA VAL A 19 5.37 5.47 0.17
C VAL A 19 5.08 6.39 -1.01
N ILE A 20 3.86 6.40 -1.55
CA ILE A 20 3.42 7.39 -2.57
C ILE A 20 3.34 8.80 -1.97
N GLY A 21 3.27 8.93 -0.65
CA GLY A 21 3.07 10.21 0.00
C GLY A 21 1.61 10.67 0.00
N ALA A 22 0.66 9.76 -0.24
CA ALA A 22 -0.78 10.07 -0.24
C ALA A 22 -1.27 10.61 1.13
N TRP A 23 -0.55 10.29 2.21
CA TRP A 23 -0.79 10.81 3.56
C TRP A 23 0.29 11.77 4.08
N GLN A 24 1.18 12.26 3.20
CA GLN A 24 2.15 13.27 3.60
C GLN A 24 1.55 14.67 3.48
N THR A 25 1.71 15.48 4.52
CA THR A 25 1.25 16.87 4.55
C THR A 25 2.19 17.77 3.73
N GLY A 26 1.65 18.79 3.05
CA GLY A 26 2.33 19.54 1.97
C GLY A 26 3.68 20.21 2.29
N GLU A 27 4.05 20.39 3.55
CA GLU A 27 5.39 20.88 3.93
C GLU A 27 6.48 19.81 3.81
N ARG A 28 6.15 18.53 4.05
CA ARG A 28 7.07 17.41 3.81
C ARG A 28 7.25 17.15 2.32
N ASP A 29 6.18 17.25 1.55
CA ASP A 29 6.23 17.01 0.11
C ASP A 29 7.07 18.08 -0.62
N ARG A 30 6.92 19.37 -0.26
CA ARG A 30 7.71 20.46 -0.88
C ARG A 30 9.22 20.38 -0.64
N ARG A 31 9.66 20.02 0.58
CA ARG A 31 11.09 19.85 0.89
C ARG A 31 11.69 18.57 0.32
N THR A 32 10.88 17.52 0.16
CA THR A 32 11.35 16.23 -0.37
C THR A 32 11.35 16.22 -1.90
N VAL A 33 10.36 16.85 -2.55
CA VAL A 33 10.25 16.95 -4.02
C VAL A 33 11.38 17.77 -4.63
N GLN A 34 11.90 18.80 -3.95
CA GLN A 34 13.03 19.59 -4.45
C GLN A 34 14.37 18.83 -4.49
N ASN A 35 14.52 17.75 -3.71
CA ASN A 35 15.78 17.00 -3.58
C ASN A 35 15.69 15.54 -4.04
N ILE A 36 14.51 15.07 -4.48
CA ILE A 36 14.35 13.72 -5.03
C ILE A 36 14.83 13.69 -6.49
N THR A 37 15.80 12.84 -6.77
CA THR A 37 16.20 12.51 -8.13
C THR A 37 15.08 11.73 -8.84
N PRO A 38 14.96 11.83 -10.19
CA PRO A 38 13.91 11.13 -10.93
C PRO A 38 13.95 9.60 -10.75
N GLU A 39 15.14 9.06 -10.52
CA GLU A 39 15.40 7.66 -10.21
C GLU A 39 14.81 7.21 -8.86
N ASP A 40 14.96 8.01 -7.80
CA ASP A 40 14.34 7.73 -6.49
C ASP A 40 12.80 7.79 -6.55
N ARG A 41 12.25 8.69 -7.36
CA ARG A 41 10.80 8.78 -7.58
C ARG A 41 10.26 7.51 -8.26
N ALA A 42 10.96 7.03 -9.30
CA ALA A 42 10.58 5.81 -10.00
C ALA A 42 10.66 4.58 -9.09
N LEU A 43 11.67 4.50 -8.22
CA LEU A 43 11.83 3.43 -7.25
C LEU A 43 10.71 3.41 -6.21
N ARG A 44 10.37 4.57 -5.62
CA ARG A 44 9.24 4.70 -4.69
C ARG A 44 7.92 4.30 -5.32
N MET A 45 7.68 4.72 -6.56
CA MET A 45 6.45 4.39 -7.27
C MET A 45 6.35 2.89 -7.57
N LYS A 46 7.45 2.24 -7.96
CA LYS A 46 7.51 0.78 -8.11
C LYS A 46 7.17 0.07 -6.79
N ILE A 47 7.86 0.42 -5.70
CA ILE A 47 7.64 -0.19 -4.38
C ILE A 47 6.17 -0.05 -3.96
N SER A 48 5.61 1.14 -4.14
CA SER A 48 4.21 1.35 -3.80
C SER A 48 3.26 0.55 -4.68
N THR A 49 3.51 0.46 -5.98
CA THR A 49 2.64 -0.31 -6.88
C THR A 49 2.67 -1.80 -6.53
N TYR A 50 3.86 -2.36 -6.25
CA TYR A 50 3.96 -3.75 -5.80
C TYR A 50 3.30 -3.97 -4.44
N SER A 51 3.51 -3.08 -3.47
CA SER A 51 2.89 -3.20 -2.14
C SER A 51 1.37 -3.09 -2.21
N LEU A 52 0.86 -2.18 -3.05
CA LEU A 52 -0.58 -2.02 -3.27
C LEU A 52 -1.16 -3.27 -3.94
N ALA A 53 -0.49 -3.79 -4.98
CA ALA A 53 -0.93 -5.00 -5.69
C ALA A 53 -1.01 -6.20 -4.75
N VAL A 54 0.02 -6.43 -3.93
CA VAL A 54 0.01 -7.51 -2.92
C VAL A 54 -1.11 -7.30 -1.90
N GLY A 55 -1.29 -6.08 -1.39
CA GLY A 55 -2.37 -5.76 -0.45
C GLY A 55 -3.75 -6.03 -1.02
N VAL A 56 -4.00 -5.62 -2.27
CA VAL A 56 -5.27 -5.86 -2.98
C VAL A 56 -5.53 -7.35 -3.20
N ILE A 57 -4.52 -8.11 -3.64
CA ILE A 57 -4.64 -9.57 -3.82
C ILE A 57 -5.01 -10.25 -2.50
N CYS A 58 -4.32 -9.92 -1.41
CA CYS A 58 -4.65 -10.46 -0.09
C CYS A 58 -6.07 -10.07 0.36
N PHE A 59 -6.51 -8.85 0.07
CA PHE A 59 -7.87 -8.40 0.39
C PHE A 59 -8.94 -9.18 -0.39
N ILE A 60 -8.70 -9.45 -1.67
CA ILE A 60 -9.59 -10.27 -2.51
C ILE A 60 -9.70 -11.69 -1.94
N ILE A 61 -8.58 -12.30 -1.55
CA ILE A 61 -8.56 -13.65 -0.96
C ILE A 61 -9.37 -13.67 0.34
N VAL A 62 -9.20 -12.66 1.21
CA VAL A 62 -9.97 -12.53 2.45
C VAL A 62 -11.46 -12.42 2.15
N TRP A 63 -11.85 -11.58 1.19
CA TRP A 63 -13.24 -11.39 0.81
C TRP A 63 -13.87 -12.68 0.28
N ILE A 64 -13.14 -13.43 -0.55
CA ILE A 64 -13.58 -14.74 -1.05
C ILE A 64 -13.75 -15.72 0.10
N LEU A 65 -12.75 -15.86 0.98
CA LEU A 65 -12.83 -16.77 2.13
C LEU A 65 -14.00 -16.42 3.05
N TRP A 66 -14.23 -15.12 3.31
CA TRP A 66 -15.35 -14.67 4.13
C TRP A 66 -16.71 -14.95 3.47
N TYR A 67 -16.83 -14.76 2.15
CA TYR A 67 -18.05 -15.07 1.41
C TYR A 67 -18.40 -16.56 1.42
N PHE A 68 -17.40 -17.45 1.39
CA PHE A 68 -17.61 -18.89 1.50
C PHE A 68 -17.86 -19.37 2.93
N ASP A 69 -17.28 -18.71 3.94
CA ASP A 69 -17.46 -19.05 5.37
C ASP A 69 -18.86 -18.66 5.89
N ILE A 70 -19.45 -17.60 5.34
CA ILE A 70 -20.77 -17.11 5.77
C ILE A 70 -21.95 -17.85 5.11
N LYS A 71 -21.66 -18.75 4.16
CA LYS A 71 -22.63 -19.48 3.35
C LYS A 71 -22.77 -20.92 3.80
#